data_AF-A0A6P1NR26-F1
#
_entry.id   AF-A0A6P1NR26-F1
#
_cell.length_a   1.000
_cell.length_b   1.000
_cell.length_c   1.000
_cell.angle_alpha   90.00
_cell.angle_beta   90.00
_cell.angle_gamma   90.00
#
_symmetry.space_group_name_H-M   'P 1'
#
loop_
_entity.id
_entity.type
_entity.pdbx_description
1 polymer ?
#
loop_
_entity_poly.entity_id
_entity_poly.type
_entity_poly.pdbx_seq_one_letter_code
_entity_poly.pdbx_strand_id
1 'polypeptide(L)' 'MPASTELSPVELDAEVLELLPMRETLFFNINVAPVIAVNLSMAINAASIGSVANSGAWQNLLVVQP' A
#
# COMPACT_ATOMS: atom_id res chain seq x y z
N MET A 1 19.72 25.40 -4.44
CA MET A 1 18.32 25.60 -4.83
C MET A 1 18.23 27.02 -5.38
N PRO A 2 18.29 27.21 -6.70
CA PRO A 2 18.13 28.55 -7.27
C PRO A 2 16.72 29.06 -6.96
N ALA A 3 16.61 30.36 -6.66
CA ALA A 3 15.36 31.03 -6.36
C ALA A 3 14.36 30.84 -7.52
N SER A 4 13.08 30.68 -7.19
CA SER A 4 11.99 30.63 -8.15
C SER A 4 11.93 31.97 -8.89
N THR A 5 12.49 32.01 -10.10
CA THR A 5 12.23 33.06 -11.08
C THR A 5 10.72 33.11 -11.27
N GLU A 6 10.10 34.24 -10.95
CA GLU A 6 8.66 34.40 -11.19
C GLU A 6 8.40 34.30 -12.68
N LEU A 7 7.52 33.37 -13.07
CA LEU A 7 7.10 33.16 -14.45
C LEU A 7 6.43 34.43 -14.96
N SER A 8 6.86 34.91 -16.13
CA SER A 8 6.20 36.03 -16.79
C SER A 8 4.79 35.61 -17.24
N PRO A 9 3.82 36.55 -17.38
CA PRO A 9 2.47 36.22 -17.82
C PRO A 9 2.43 35.50 -19.17
N VAL A 10 3.38 35.81 -20.05
CA VAL A 10 3.51 35.18 -21.37
C VAL A 10 3.98 33.72 -21.25
N GLU A 11 4.88 33.44 -20.31
CA GLU A 11 5.33 32.06 -20.05
C GLU A 11 4.23 31.23 -19.40
N LEU A 12 3.43 31.83 -18.51
CA LEU A 12 2.28 31.18 -17.88
C LEU A 12 1.17 30.88 -18.90
N ASP A 13 0.86 31.81 -19.81
CA ASP A 13 -0.10 31.59 -20.89
C ASP A 13 0.38 30.55 -21.91
N ALA A 14 1.69 30.32 -21.98
CA ALA A 14 2.30 29.29 -22.81
C ALA A 14 2.38 27.91 -22.12
N GLU A 15 2.01 27.81 -20.84
CA GLU A 15 1.91 26.51 -20.17
C GLU A 15 0.70 25.74 -20.70
N VAL A 16 1.00 24.58 -21.29
CA VAL A 16 -0.03 23.67 -21.79
C VAL A 16 -0.06 22.45 -20.89
N LEU A 17 -1.24 22.16 -20.32
CA LEU A 17 -1.48 20.92 -19.59
C LEU A 17 -1.77 19.80 -20.61
N GLU A 18 -0.81 18.90 -20.79
CA GLU A 18 -1.06 17.64 -21.47
C GLU A 18 -1.63 16.63 -20.46
N LEU A 19 -2.75 16.00 -20.82
CA LEU A 19 -3.29 14.91 -20.01
C LEU A 19 -2.30 13.75 -20.03
N LEU A 20 -1.86 13.32 -18.84
CA LEU A 20 -1.10 12.09 -18.73
C LEU A 20 -1.93 10.94 -19.31
N PRO A 21 -1.30 10.05 -20.10
CA PRO A 21 -2.02 9.02 -20.80
C PRO A 21 -2.54 7.97 -19.79
N MET A 22 -3.65 7.31 -20.11
CA MET A 22 -4.31 6.35 -19.21
C MET A 22 -3.33 5.24 -18.79
N ARG A 23 -3.46 4.72 -17.57
CA ARG A 23 -2.53 3.71 -17.01
C ARG A 23 -2.23 2.54 -17.96
N GLU A 24 -3.22 2.12 -18.75
CA GLU A 24 -3.13 1.06 -19.78
C GLU A 24 -2.02 1.31 -20.83
N THR A 25 -1.67 2.57 -21.07
CA THR A 25 -0.68 3.00 -22.07
C THR A 25 0.74 3.14 -21.52
N LEU A 26 0.94 2.98 -20.20
CA LEU A 26 2.26 2.99 -19.58
C LEU A 26 2.99 1.68 -19.88
N PHE A 27 4.19 1.77 -20.45
CA PHE A 27 5.05 0.60 -20.72
C PHE A 27 5.37 -0.23 -19.46
N PHE A 28 5.40 0.42 -18.29
CA PHE A 28 5.47 -0.22 -16.98
C PHE A 28 4.24 0.11 -16.13
N ASN A 29 3.16 -0.65 -16.33
CA ASN A 29 1.94 -0.57 -15.53
C ASN A 29 1.93 -1.66 -14.45
N ILE A 30 2.86 -1.58 -13.48
CA ILE A 30 3.02 -2.59 -12.44
C ILE A 30 2.25 -2.15 -11.18
N ASN A 31 1.24 -2.94 -10.79
CA ASN A 31 0.53 -2.76 -9.52
C ASN A 31 1.08 -3.76 -8.49
N VAL A 32 1.89 -3.30 -7.52
CA VAL A 32 2.47 -4.16 -6.48
C VAL A 32 1.73 -3.94 -5.17
N ALA A 33 1.02 -4.97 -4.69
CA ALA A 33 0.42 -4.99 -3.36
C ALA A 33 1.07 -6.09 -2.51
N PRO A 34 2.19 -5.80 -1.82
CA PRO A 34 2.81 -6.78 -0.95
C PRO A 34 1.95 -6.93 0.32
N VAL A 35 1.29 -8.08 0.46
CA VAL A 35 0.50 -8.39 1.65
C VAL A 35 1.23 -9.45 2.46
N ILE A 36 1.77 -9.03 3.59
CA ILE A 36 2.40 -9.92 4.57
C ILE A 36 1.48 -9.99 5.78
N ALA A 37 0.95 -11.17 6.02
CA ALA A 37 0.06 -11.43 7.13
C ALA A 37 0.64 -12.50 8.03
N VAL A 38 0.76 -12.17 9.31
CA VAL A 38 1.26 -13.07 10.34
C VAL A 38 0.15 -13.22 11.37
N ASN A 39 -0.28 -14.46 11.58
CA ASN A 39 -1.16 -14.81 12.68
C ASN A 39 -0.49 -15.87 13.54
N LEU A 40 -0.31 -15.54 14.83
CA LEU A 40 0.34 -16.41 15.79
C LEU A 40 -0.64 -16.67 16.93
N SER A 41 -0.80 -17.95 17.27
CA SER A 41 -1.68 -18.41 18.33
C SER A 41 -0.92 -19.41 19.19
N MET A 42 -0.77 -19.07 20.47
CA MET A 42 -0.03 -19.88 21.44
C MET A 42 -0.94 -20.12 22.64
N ALA A 43 -1.04 -21.39 23.04
CA ALA A 43 -1.69 -21.84 24.26
C ALA A 43 -0.65 -22.62 25.07
N ILE A 44 -0.32 -22.14 26.28
CA ILE A 44 0.66 -22.79 27.16
C ILE A 44 -0.02 -23.13 28.48
N ASN A 45 0.13 -24.39 28.89
CA ASN A 45 -0.30 -24.92 30.18
C ASN A 45 0.93 -25.21 31.06
N ALA A 46 1.64 -24.15 31.49
CA ALA A 46 2.82 -24.31 32.34
C ALA A 46 2.41 -24.69 33.78
N ALA A 47 3.00 -25.76 34.32
CA ALA A 47 2.79 -26.24 35.69
C ALA A 47 1.32 -26.43 36.10
N SER A 48 0.48 -27.03 35.24
CA SER A 48 -0.95 -27.18 35.50
C SER A 48 -1.42 -28.64 35.48
N ILE A 49 -2.34 -28.98 36.38
CA ILE A 49 -2.96 -30.31 36.52
C ILE A 49 -4.46 -30.14 36.26
N GLY A 50 -5.01 -30.90 35.31
CA GLY A 50 -6.44 -30.82 34.94
C GLY A 50 -6.81 -29.61 34.07
N SER A 51 -5.85 -28.98 33.38
CA SER A 51 -6.08 -27.80 32.54
C SER A 51 -6.30 -28.13 31.06
N VAL A 52 -7.04 -27.25 30.38
CA VAL A 52 -7.22 -27.25 28.92
C VAL A 52 -6.82 -25.86 28.44
N ALA A 53 -5.85 -25.77 27.52
CA ALA A 53 -5.53 -24.53 26.84
C ALA A 53 -5.94 -24.65 25.38
N ASN A 54 -6.74 -23.70 24.93
CA ASN A 54 -7.16 -23.58 23.55
C ASN A 54 -6.69 -22.23 23.03
N SER A 55 -6.14 -22.22 21.81
CA SER A 55 -5.73 -20.99 21.14
C SER A 55 -6.06 -21.14 19.66
N GLY A 56 -6.64 -20.08 19.09
CA GLY A 56 -7.00 -20.03 17.68
C GLY A 56 -6.48 -18.75 17.05
N ALA A 57 -5.78 -18.90 15.94
CA ALA A 57 -5.30 -17.81 15.08
C ALA A 57 -6.18 -17.77 13.83
N TRP A 58 -7.31 -17.06 13.89
CA TRP A 58 -8.18 -16.87 12.73
C TRP A 58 -7.84 -15.56 12.03
N GLN A 59 -7.46 -15.63 10.75
CA GLN A 59 -7.20 -14.45 9.94
C GLN A 59 -7.90 -14.59 8.60
N ASN A 60 -8.62 -13.54 8.20
CA ASN A 60 -9.19 -13.40 6.87
C ASN A 60 -8.52 -12.20 6.19
N LEU A 61 -8.08 -12.39 4.95
CA LEU A 61 -7.44 -11.35 4.16
C LEU A 61 -8.18 -11.26 2.83
N LEU A 62 -8.54 -10.04 2.47
CA LEU A 62 -9.08 -9.72 1.16
C LEU A 62 -8.25 -8.60 0.54
N VAL A 63 -7.73 -8.84 -0.65
CA VAL A 63 -7.01 -7.84 -1.43
C VAL A 63 -7.81 -7.61 -2.71
N VAL A 64 -8.23 -6.37 -2.91
CA VAL A 64 -8.88 -5.92 -4.14
C VAL A 64 -7.96 -4.90 -4.78
N GLN A 65 -7.54 -5.16 -6.02
CA GLN A 65 -6.72 -4.26 -6.81
C GLN A 65 -7.49 -3.77 -8.03
N PRO A 66 -7.36 -2.47 -8.39
CA PRO A 66 -7.89 -1.89 -9.62
C PRO A 66 -7.07 -2.25 -10.85
#